data_AF-A0A8T5N2D4-F1
#
_entry.id   AF-A0A8T5N2D4-F1
#
_cell.length_a   1.000
_cell.length_b   1.000
_cell.length_c   1.000
_cell.angle_alpha   90.00
_cell.angle_beta   90.00
_cell.angle_gamma   90.00
#
_symmetry.space_group_name_H-M   'P 1'
#
loop_
_entity.id
_entity.type
_entity.pdbx_description
1 polymer ?
#
loop_
_entity_poly.entity_id
_entity_poly.type
_entity_poly.pdbx_seq_one_letter_code
_entity_poly.pdbx_strand_id
1 'polypeptide(L)'
;MDEQQNNYINNTIKLILIIFGIILVIGVITGTWIYLQKFTISNIPYYFIAIHNEPYHDESGGTEKIEASYLLLKQMIEKADEYNIKLTLMFTAQWADYISESPERVADLESWKKQGHEIAAHHHSIYHGNWDGYTDYTEEEAIAQRIKQGKISEKYLGTLTDYINKLKKINPDIKSGCVNDEHDKKVMPDEIVYDTCSGFANFGELGQLFGDSNSPEKGNNEYITVGEYKNIQRKWLAHYQITTDERQNSAQVVFSSMNSGVYGAVTHSIQNQAESYYKFLEFLHSKDLAGEKSRTISEIIESKLLPEKLISEKLINKKTQTPYSSKKQGMCGDFICDEIEKANSNLCREDCENNIPYYFIAIHNEPRVEDLEENYQTLKTLVLKANNYGMKLTLMFTSPWVDFLLEDPIRKEELEKWKQKGHEIAAHHHGYGVYVWDGYSYESEADALASREEACKDKPCRENISYNGDMEDYMIKLKQLNLEIKSGCLNEEREKDSLPNAIIYPTCSGFANFGTPGTYSIDLNQEKGRNDFITLETINKIERKWLAHTALLKEGTVQGAKDVFWTMNSQQVYGTASHSVSLPLDKQAEYILEFMDFLHEQDPTGEKSRTVTEIIESNLLPEKEIEIYVK
;
A
#
# COMPACT_ATOMS: atom_id res chain seq x y z
N MET A 1 -81.57 -46.15 9.33
CA MET A 1 -80.27 -46.58 8.76
C MET A 1 -79.62 -45.49 7.90
N ASP A 2 -80.37 -44.52 7.36
CA ASP A 2 -79.80 -43.49 6.46
C ASP A 2 -78.92 -42.42 7.11
N GLU A 3 -79.15 -42.07 8.37
CA GLU A 3 -78.44 -40.93 8.99
C GLU A 3 -76.98 -41.25 9.33
N GLN A 4 -76.69 -42.49 9.75
CA GLN A 4 -75.34 -42.92 10.09
C GLN A 4 -74.46 -43.08 8.84
N GLN A 5 -75.05 -43.53 7.73
CA GLN A 5 -74.37 -43.66 6.44
C GLN A 5 -74.09 -42.29 5.82
N ASN A 6 -75.03 -41.34 5.94
CA ASN A 6 -74.82 -39.96 5.50
C ASN A 6 -73.73 -39.24 6.33
N ASN A 7 -73.67 -39.46 7.64
CA ASN A 7 -72.60 -38.90 8.48
C ASN A 7 -71.23 -39.50 8.14
N TYR A 8 -71.16 -40.79 7.83
CA TYR A 8 -69.91 -41.41 7.39
C TYR A 8 -69.44 -40.82 6.05
N ILE A 9 -70.33 -40.74 5.05
CA ILE A 9 -70.01 -40.15 3.74
C ILE A 9 -69.56 -38.68 3.88
N ASN A 10 -70.26 -37.88 4.69
CA ASN A 10 -69.90 -36.48 4.91
C ASN A 10 -68.53 -36.32 5.60
N ASN A 11 -68.21 -37.19 6.55
CA ASN A 11 -66.91 -37.17 7.22
C ASN A 11 -65.78 -37.64 6.30
N THR A 12 -66.03 -38.65 5.46
CA THR A 12 -65.06 -39.10 4.44
C THR A 12 -64.80 -38.01 3.40
N ILE A 13 -65.85 -37.31 2.92
CA ILE A 13 -65.69 -36.19 1.99
C ILE A 13 -64.90 -35.04 2.63
N LYS A 14 -65.19 -34.69 3.89
CA LYS A 14 -64.41 -33.67 4.62
C LYS A 14 -62.94 -34.05 4.76
N LEU A 15 -62.64 -35.30 5.09
CA LEU A 15 -61.25 -35.77 5.22
C LEU A 15 -60.51 -35.73 3.88
N ILE A 16 -61.16 -36.15 2.78
CA ILE A 16 -60.58 -36.08 1.43
C ILE A 16 -60.29 -34.63 1.04
N LEU A 17 -61.22 -33.70 1.30
CA LEU A 17 -61.03 -32.28 1.01
C LEU A 17 -59.88 -31.66 1.83
N ILE A 18 -59.72 -32.06 3.10
CA ILE A 18 -58.60 -31.62 3.94
C ILE A 18 -57.27 -32.14 3.38
N ILE A 19 -57.18 -33.43 3.04
CA ILE A 19 -55.96 -34.02 2.47
C ILE A 19 -55.61 -33.35 1.13
N PHE A 20 -56.61 -33.13 0.27
CA PHE A 20 -56.39 -32.46 -1.01
C PHE A 20 -55.93 -31.01 -0.82
N GLY A 21 -56.49 -30.30 0.15
CA GLY A 21 -56.05 -28.95 0.54
C GLY A 21 -54.60 -28.93 1.02
N ILE A 22 -54.20 -29.89 1.85
CA ILE A 22 -52.81 -30.01 2.35
C ILE A 22 -51.83 -30.29 1.20
N ILE A 23 -52.16 -31.22 0.30
CA ILE A 23 -51.31 -31.53 -0.86
C ILE A 23 -51.14 -30.31 -1.77
N LEU A 24 -52.21 -29.53 -1.98
CA LEU A 24 -52.18 -28.34 -2.81
C LEU A 24 -51.35 -27.20 -2.17
N VAL A 25 -51.45 -27.02 -0.85
CA VAL A 25 -50.62 -26.07 -0.08
C VAL A 25 -49.15 -26.48 -0.12
N ILE A 26 -48.82 -27.76 0.09
CA ILE A 26 -47.44 -28.26 0.00
C ILE A 26 -46.90 -28.04 -1.41
N GLY A 27 -47.67 -28.38 -2.45
CA GLY A 27 -47.28 -28.17 -3.84
C GLY A 27 -47.00 -26.70 -4.17
N VAL A 28 -47.83 -25.78 -3.69
CA VAL A 28 -47.64 -24.32 -3.87
C VAL A 28 -46.42 -23.83 -3.10
N ILE A 29 -46.18 -24.29 -1.88
CA ILE A 29 -45.00 -23.91 -1.07
C ILE A 29 -43.72 -24.45 -1.72
N THR A 30 -43.69 -25.72 -2.13
CA THR A 30 -42.52 -26.30 -2.81
C THR A 30 -42.28 -25.67 -4.18
N GLY A 31 -43.35 -25.36 -4.91
CA GLY A 31 -43.28 -24.70 -6.21
C GLY A 31 -42.77 -23.26 -6.10
N THR A 32 -43.27 -22.49 -5.13
CA THR A 32 -42.77 -21.13 -4.88
C THR A 32 -41.35 -21.14 -4.30
N TRP A 33 -40.97 -22.11 -3.48
CA TRP A 33 -39.59 -22.23 -2.97
C TRP A 33 -38.58 -22.59 -4.08
N ILE A 34 -38.93 -23.50 -4.99
CA ILE A 34 -38.11 -23.82 -6.18
C ILE A 34 -38.07 -22.64 -7.16
N TYR A 35 -39.19 -21.94 -7.34
CA TYR A 35 -39.27 -20.77 -8.22
C TYR A 35 -38.50 -19.57 -7.66
N LEU A 36 -38.54 -19.35 -6.34
CA LEU A 36 -37.75 -18.32 -5.65
C LEU A 36 -36.26 -18.66 -5.63
N GLN A 37 -35.86 -19.92 -5.46
CA GLN A 37 -34.46 -20.34 -5.66
C GLN A 37 -33.96 -20.09 -7.09
N LYS A 38 -34.82 -20.25 -8.10
CA LYS A 38 -34.47 -19.90 -9.50
C LYS A 38 -34.42 -18.39 -9.77
N PHE A 39 -35.09 -17.57 -8.96
CA PHE A 39 -35.14 -16.10 -9.14
C PHE A 39 -34.11 -15.33 -8.31
N THR A 40 -33.31 -16.01 -7.49
CA THR A 40 -32.09 -15.45 -6.88
C THR A 40 -30.87 -16.29 -7.24
N ILE A 41 -30.72 -16.66 -8.51
CA ILE A 41 -29.38 -16.93 -9.04
C ILE A 41 -28.68 -15.57 -9.04
N SER A 42 -28.02 -15.27 -7.93
CA SER A 42 -26.95 -14.29 -7.88
C SER A 42 -26.11 -14.48 -9.14
N ASN A 43 -26.01 -13.44 -9.99
CA ASN A 43 -25.10 -13.45 -11.13
C ASN A 43 -23.67 -13.33 -10.59
N ILE A 44 -23.18 -14.41 -9.98
CA ILE A 44 -21.82 -14.47 -9.46
C ILE A 44 -20.88 -14.38 -10.67
N PRO A 45 -19.98 -13.38 -10.72
CA PRO A 45 -18.97 -13.28 -11.75
C PRO A 45 -18.08 -14.51 -11.76
N TYR A 46 -17.48 -14.82 -12.90
CA TYR A 46 -16.36 -15.76 -12.93
C TYR A 46 -15.16 -15.16 -12.20
N TYR A 47 -14.21 -15.99 -11.80
CA TYR A 47 -12.96 -15.50 -11.20
C TYR A 47 -11.79 -16.44 -11.45
N PHE A 48 -10.59 -15.88 -11.37
CA PHE A 48 -9.36 -16.64 -11.27
C PHE A 48 -8.47 -16.09 -10.15
N ILE A 49 -7.66 -16.96 -9.56
CA ILE A 49 -6.60 -16.58 -8.63
C ILE A 49 -5.28 -17.07 -9.21
N ALA A 50 -4.35 -16.14 -9.42
CA ALA A 50 -2.97 -16.43 -9.78
C ALA A 50 -2.10 -16.45 -8.51
N ILE A 51 -1.25 -17.47 -8.37
CA ILE A 51 -0.23 -17.53 -7.32
C ILE A 51 1.12 -17.28 -7.97
N HIS A 52 1.74 -16.15 -7.64
CA HIS A 52 3.09 -15.81 -8.06
C HIS A 52 4.11 -16.49 -7.13
N ASN A 53 4.91 -17.39 -7.69
CA ASN A 53 5.98 -18.07 -6.98
C ASN A 53 7.31 -17.38 -7.30
N GLU A 54 7.70 -16.47 -6.40
CA GLU A 54 8.83 -15.55 -6.49
C GLU A 54 10.18 -16.22 -6.79
N PRO A 55 11.12 -15.55 -7.49
CA PRO A 55 12.47 -16.06 -7.64
C PRO A 55 13.24 -15.91 -6.33
N TYR A 56 13.92 -16.99 -5.93
CA TYR A 56 14.83 -17.01 -4.78
C TYR A 56 16.25 -17.32 -5.25
N HIS A 57 17.16 -16.37 -5.07
CA HIS A 57 18.56 -16.49 -5.50
C HIS A 57 19.42 -17.15 -4.41
N ASP A 58 20.25 -18.12 -4.80
CA ASP A 58 21.05 -18.96 -3.89
C ASP A 58 22.03 -18.18 -3.00
N GLU A 59 22.54 -17.04 -3.49
CA GLU A 59 23.48 -16.17 -2.76
C GLU A 59 22.89 -15.62 -1.44
N SER A 60 21.58 -15.75 -1.22
CA SER A 60 20.86 -15.24 -0.05
C SER A 60 20.04 -16.30 0.71
N GLY A 61 20.45 -17.58 0.63
CA GLY A 61 19.69 -18.70 1.20
C GLY A 61 18.45 -19.06 0.36
N GLY A 62 18.55 -18.92 -0.96
CA GLY A 62 17.42 -19.10 -1.87
C GLY A 62 16.75 -20.47 -1.78
N THR A 63 17.54 -21.53 -1.63
CA THR A 63 17.04 -22.91 -1.46
C THR A 63 16.16 -23.10 -0.21
N GLU A 64 16.48 -22.45 0.91
CA GLU A 64 15.66 -22.55 2.13
C GLU A 64 14.35 -21.77 1.99
N LYS A 65 14.41 -20.60 1.34
CA LYS A 65 13.23 -19.77 1.07
C LYS A 65 12.26 -20.45 0.11
N ILE A 66 12.77 -21.07 -0.97
CA ILE A 66 11.93 -21.80 -1.92
C ILE A 66 11.28 -23.02 -1.27
N GLU A 67 11.98 -23.73 -0.38
CA GLU A 67 11.40 -24.82 0.41
C GLU A 67 10.28 -24.33 1.31
N ALA A 68 10.51 -23.25 2.08
CA ALA A 68 9.48 -22.68 2.95
C ALA A 68 8.25 -22.22 2.18
N SER A 69 8.44 -21.55 1.04
CA SER A 69 7.36 -21.14 0.15
C SER A 69 6.67 -22.32 -0.52
N TYR A 70 7.39 -23.39 -0.86
CA TYR A 70 6.81 -24.62 -1.43
C TYR A 70 5.87 -25.30 -0.43
N LEU A 71 6.27 -25.40 0.83
CA LEU A 71 5.42 -25.95 1.89
C LEU A 71 4.17 -25.09 2.12
N LEU A 72 4.31 -23.76 2.08
CA LEU A 72 3.17 -22.86 2.16
C LEU A 72 2.25 -22.99 0.93
N LEU A 73 2.82 -23.09 -0.28
CA LEU A 73 2.06 -23.29 -1.51
C LEU A 73 1.20 -24.54 -1.44
N LYS A 74 1.73 -25.65 -0.89
CA LYS A 74 0.95 -26.88 -0.66
C LYS A 74 -0.29 -26.63 0.20
N GLN A 75 -0.15 -25.88 1.29
CA GLN A 75 -1.27 -25.54 2.17
C GLN A 75 -2.30 -24.63 1.47
N MET A 76 -1.83 -23.67 0.66
CA MET A 76 -2.71 -22.80 -0.12
C MET A 76 -3.52 -23.61 -1.14
N ILE A 77 -2.87 -24.54 -1.84
CA ILE A 77 -3.53 -25.43 -2.81
C ILE A 77 -4.54 -26.35 -2.12
N GLU A 78 -4.16 -26.99 -1.01
CA GLU A 78 -5.06 -27.83 -0.22
C GLU A 78 -6.31 -27.06 0.21
N LYS A 79 -6.15 -25.81 0.65
CA LYS A 79 -7.29 -24.96 1.01
C LYS A 79 -8.17 -24.60 -0.19
N ALA A 80 -7.59 -24.37 -1.37
CA ALA A 80 -8.34 -24.11 -2.59
C ALA A 80 -9.14 -25.36 -3.04
N ASP A 81 -8.53 -26.54 -2.93
CA ASP A 81 -9.15 -27.83 -3.23
C ASP A 81 -10.36 -28.10 -2.33
N GLU A 82 -10.29 -27.77 -1.03
CA GLU A 82 -11.43 -27.89 -0.10
C GLU A 82 -12.68 -27.14 -0.61
N TYR A 83 -12.49 -26.05 -1.35
CA TYR A 83 -13.55 -25.22 -1.89
C TYR A 83 -13.81 -25.43 -3.38
N ASN A 84 -13.15 -26.41 -4.01
CA ASN A 84 -13.16 -26.66 -5.46
C ASN A 84 -12.77 -25.43 -6.29
N ILE A 85 -11.86 -24.59 -5.76
CA ILE A 85 -11.37 -23.40 -6.42
C ILE A 85 -10.08 -23.75 -7.17
N LYS A 86 -10.09 -23.55 -8.49
CA LYS A 86 -8.92 -23.71 -9.34
C LYS A 86 -7.99 -22.51 -9.20
N LEU A 87 -6.70 -22.78 -9.32
CA LEU A 87 -5.63 -21.78 -9.22
C LEU A 87 -4.81 -21.80 -10.51
N THR A 88 -4.24 -20.66 -10.87
CA THR A 88 -3.15 -20.59 -11.85
C THR A 88 -1.83 -20.42 -11.10
N LEU A 89 -1.02 -21.47 -11.05
CA LEU A 89 0.24 -21.54 -10.34
C LEU A 89 1.35 -21.05 -11.27
N MET A 90 1.86 -19.84 -11.03
CA MET A 90 2.85 -19.19 -11.88
C MET A 90 4.24 -19.35 -11.28
N PHE A 91 5.16 -20.00 -11.98
CA PHE A 91 6.49 -20.32 -11.49
C PHE A 91 7.58 -19.57 -12.25
N THR A 92 8.59 -19.10 -11.50
CA THR A 92 9.87 -18.64 -12.07
C THR A 92 10.76 -19.85 -12.41
N ALA A 93 11.84 -19.62 -13.16
CA ALA A 93 12.75 -20.69 -13.59
C ALA A 93 13.40 -21.47 -12.41
N GLN A 94 13.66 -20.78 -11.29
CA GLN A 94 14.24 -21.36 -10.08
C GLN A 94 13.31 -22.42 -9.47
N TRP A 95 12.00 -22.18 -9.49
CA TRP A 95 11.01 -23.16 -9.07
C TRP A 95 10.94 -24.36 -9.99
N ALA A 96 11.10 -24.18 -11.29
CA ALA A 96 11.11 -25.30 -12.21
C ALA A 96 12.32 -26.23 -11.99
N ASP A 97 13.51 -25.67 -11.75
CA ASP A 97 14.67 -26.47 -11.36
C ASP A 97 14.39 -27.21 -10.04
N TYR A 98 14.01 -26.48 -8.99
CA TYR A 98 13.70 -27.04 -7.67
C TYR A 98 12.66 -28.17 -7.75
N ILE A 99 11.50 -27.96 -8.39
CA ILE A 99 10.47 -29.00 -8.53
C ILE A 99 11.01 -30.21 -9.30
N SER A 100 11.67 -29.99 -10.45
CA SER A 100 12.12 -31.07 -11.35
C SER A 100 13.18 -32.00 -10.75
N GLU A 101 13.92 -31.52 -9.74
CA GLU A 101 14.98 -32.29 -9.07
C GLU A 101 14.45 -33.32 -8.04
N SER A 102 13.17 -33.26 -7.67
CA SER A 102 12.57 -34.19 -6.71
C SER A 102 11.37 -34.93 -7.30
N PRO A 103 11.40 -36.28 -7.35
CA PRO A 103 10.25 -37.08 -7.77
C PRO A 103 8.97 -36.82 -6.94
N GLU A 104 9.12 -36.49 -5.67
CA GLU A 104 7.99 -36.14 -4.79
C GLU A 104 7.34 -34.83 -5.22
N ARG A 105 8.15 -33.79 -5.49
CA ARG A 105 7.64 -32.49 -5.95
C ARG A 105 7.02 -32.57 -7.34
N VAL A 106 7.59 -33.40 -8.22
CA VAL A 106 6.97 -33.71 -9.52
C VAL A 106 5.63 -34.43 -9.33
N ALA A 107 5.53 -35.37 -8.39
CA ALA A 107 4.26 -36.05 -8.11
C ALA A 107 3.19 -35.10 -7.57
N ASP A 108 3.57 -34.17 -6.67
CA ASP A 108 2.69 -33.10 -6.18
C ASP A 108 2.19 -32.24 -7.36
N LEU A 109 3.08 -31.77 -8.23
CA LEU A 109 2.73 -30.98 -9.41
C LEU A 109 1.75 -31.71 -10.34
N GLU A 110 1.98 -32.99 -10.61
CA GLU A 110 1.08 -33.81 -11.43
C GLU A 110 -0.27 -34.06 -10.74
N SER A 111 -0.32 -34.06 -9.41
CA SER A 111 -1.58 -34.07 -8.67
C SER A 111 -2.34 -32.76 -8.88
N TRP A 112 -1.66 -31.61 -8.72
CA TRP A 112 -2.29 -30.30 -8.88
C TRP A 112 -2.89 -30.12 -10.28
N LYS A 113 -2.19 -30.58 -11.32
CA LYS A 113 -2.74 -30.60 -12.70
C LYS A 113 -4.02 -31.44 -12.80
N LYS A 114 -4.06 -32.62 -12.18
CA LYS A 114 -5.25 -33.50 -12.18
C LYS A 114 -6.44 -32.90 -11.42
N GLN A 115 -6.16 -32.09 -10.40
CA GLN A 115 -7.17 -31.34 -9.64
C GLN A 115 -7.70 -30.12 -10.42
N GLY A 116 -7.07 -29.78 -11.56
CA GLY A 116 -7.52 -28.73 -12.46
C GLY A 116 -6.81 -27.39 -12.27
N HIS A 117 -5.72 -27.35 -11.49
CA HIS A 117 -4.86 -26.18 -11.43
C HIS A 117 -4.03 -26.05 -12.71
N GLU A 118 -3.78 -24.81 -13.12
CA GLU A 118 -2.95 -24.48 -14.28
C GLU A 118 -1.51 -24.23 -13.85
N ILE A 119 -0.54 -24.74 -14.61
CA ILE A 119 0.90 -24.46 -14.42
C ILE A 119 1.34 -23.43 -15.45
N ALA A 120 1.73 -22.25 -14.99
CA ALA A 120 1.97 -21.06 -15.79
C ALA A 120 3.34 -20.43 -15.47
N ALA A 121 3.73 -19.41 -16.24
CA ALA A 121 5.00 -18.72 -16.12
C ALA A 121 4.91 -17.49 -15.21
N HIS A 122 5.92 -17.27 -14.38
CA HIS A 122 6.12 -16.01 -13.65
C HIS A 122 7.51 -15.46 -13.96
N HIS A 123 7.59 -14.38 -14.72
CA HIS A 123 8.86 -13.78 -15.11
C HIS A 123 9.01 -12.41 -14.46
N HIS A 124 10.08 -12.23 -13.70
CA HIS A 124 10.51 -10.92 -13.25
C HIS A 124 11.49 -10.38 -14.27
N SER A 125 11.12 -9.32 -14.98
CA SER A 125 11.99 -8.72 -15.99
C SER A 125 13.14 -7.91 -15.36
N ILE A 126 14.10 -7.45 -16.18
CA ILE A 126 15.21 -6.58 -15.74
C ILE A 126 14.77 -5.26 -15.09
N TYR A 127 13.49 -4.88 -15.26
CA TYR A 127 12.87 -3.70 -14.66
C TYR A 127 12.26 -3.99 -13.29
N HIS A 128 12.08 -5.26 -12.92
CA HIS A 128 11.48 -5.65 -11.65
C HIS A 128 12.45 -5.51 -10.47
N GLY A 129 11.98 -5.43 -9.22
CA GLY A 129 12.87 -5.30 -8.05
C GLY A 129 13.79 -6.52 -7.86
N ASN A 130 13.18 -7.71 -7.93
CA ASN A 130 13.79 -9.02 -7.72
C ASN A 130 13.94 -9.74 -9.07
N TRP A 131 14.91 -9.36 -9.91
CA TRP A 131 15.03 -9.87 -11.29
C TRP A 131 15.41 -11.35 -11.30
N ASP A 132 14.68 -12.20 -12.04
CA ASP A 132 14.92 -13.65 -12.03
C ASP A 132 16.18 -14.10 -12.80
N GLY A 133 16.90 -13.17 -13.42
CA GLY A 133 18.16 -13.41 -14.12
C GLY A 133 18.02 -13.67 -15.62
N TYR A 134 16.80 -13.74 -16.17
CA TYR A 134 16.60 -14.03 -17.60
C TYR A 134 16.21 -12.79 -18.40
N THR A 135 16.80 -12.59 -19.58
CA THR A 135 16.39 -11.53 -20.51
C THR A 135 17.03 -11.70 -21.89
N ASP A 136 16.36 -11.22 -22.94
CA ASP A 136 16.90 -11.22 -24.33
C ASP A 136 17.87 -10.04 -24.60
N TYR A 137 18.08 -9.15 -23.63
CA TYR A 137 19.18 -8.19 -23.66
C TYR A 137 20.50 -8.94 -23.49
N THR A 138 21.58 -8.37 -24.02
CA THR A 138 22.93 -8.86 -23.70
C THR A 138 23.20 -8.75 -22.20
N GLU A 139 24.12 -9.56 -21.67
CA GLU A 139 24.52 -9.51 -20.26
C GLU A 139 24.98 -8.10 -19.87
N GLU A 140 25.77 -7.44 -20.71
CA GLU A 140 26.24 -6.07 -20.48
C GLU A 140 25.09 -5.05 -20.44
N GLU A 141 24.12 -5.16 -21.34
CA GLU A 141 22.94 -4.29 -21.36
C GLU A 141 22.05 -4.51 -20.13
N ALA A 142 21.85 -5.77 -19.74
CA ALA A 142 21.08 -6.12 -18.55
C ALA A 142 21.71 -5.52 -17.29
N ILE A 143 23.01 -5.74 -17.09
CA ILE A 143 23.76 -5.18 -15.94
C ILE A 143 23.72 -3.65 -15.96
N ALA A 144 23.96 -3.00 -17.11
CA ALA A 144 23.89 -1.55 -17.22
C ALA A 144 22.49 -1.01 -16.86
N GLN A 145 21.43 -1.71 -17.29
CA GLN A 145 20.05 -1.35 -16.97
C GLN A 145 19.70 -1.57 -15.50
N ARG A 146 20.27 -2.59 -14.82
CA ARG A 146 20.13 -2.80 -13.36
C ARG A 146 20.81 -1.68 -12.58
N ILE A 147 22.06 -1.35 -12.92
CA ILE A 147 22.83 -0.27 -12.31
C ILE A 147 22.11 1.07 -12.46
N LYS A 148 21.57 1.35 -13.66
CA LYS A 148 20.80 2.57 -13.92
C LYS A 148 19.57 2.71 -13.03
N GLN A 149 18.97 1.59 -12.60
CA GLN A 149 17.82 1.58 -11.69
C GLN A 149 18.21 1.67 -10.21
N GLY A 150 19.50 1.80 -9.89
CA GLY A 150 19.98 1.81 -8.50
C GLY A 150 19.83 0.45 -7.80
N LYS A 151 19.67 -0.64 -8.55
CA LYS A 151 19.44 -1.98 -8.00
C LYS A 151 20.73 -2.78 -7.92
N ILE A 152 20.82 -3.68 -6.94
CA ILE A 152 21.86 -4.71 -6.90
C ILE A 152 21.70 -5.58 -8.14
N SER A 153 22.79 -5.86 -8.85
CA SER A 153 22.72 -6.71 -10.04
C SER A 153 22.60 -8.17 -9.59
N GLU A 154 21.39 -8.73 -9.64
CA GLU A 154 21.22 -10.17 -9.70
C GLU A 154 22.00 -10.72 -10.91
N LYS A 155 22.34 -12.00 -10.83
CA LYS A 155 23.15 -12.66 -11.84
C LYS A 155 22.35 -12.83 -13.13
N TYR A 156 22.97 -12.51 -14.27
CA TYR A 156 22.46 -12.90 -15.59
C TYR A 156 22.56 -14.42 -15.77
N LEU A 157 21.44 -15.08 -16.07
CA LEU A 157 21.30 -16.53 -16.17
C LEU A 157 20.98 -17.01 -17.59
N GLY A 158 20.60 -16.11 -18.51
CA GLY A 158 20.38 -16.44 -19.91
C GLY A 158 19.25 -15.65 -20.58
N THR A 159 18.82 -16.13 -21.73
CA THR A 159 17.76 -15.55 -22.57
C THR A 159 16.35 -15.94 -22.11
N LEU A 160 15.32 -15.34 -22.70
CA LEU A 160 13.93 -15.77 -22.46
C LEU A 160 13.66 -17.18 -23.01
N THR A 161 14.42 -17.62 -24.01
CA THR A 161 14.39 -19.01 -24.48
C THR A 161 14.91 -19.97 -23.41
N ASP A 162 16.00 -19.61 -22.72
CA ASP A 162 16.53 -20.40 -21.62
C ASP A 162 15.54 -20.48 -20.45
N TYR A 163 14.89 -19.36 -20.13
CA TYR A 163 13.81 -19.28 -19.16
C TYR A 163 12.65 -20.26 -19.50
N ILE A 164 12.12 -20.24 -20.73
CA ILE A 164 11.05 -21.15 -21.12
C ILE A 164 11.52 -22.62 -21.10
N ASN A 165 12.76 -22.90 -21.51
CA ASN A 165 13.30 -24.26 -21.45
C ASN A 165 13.36 -24.81 -20.02
N LYS A 166 13.60 -23.95 -19.02
CA LYS A 166 13.51 -24.32 -17.60
C LYS A 166 12.07 -24.68 -17.24
N LEU A 167 11.10 -23.83 -17.57
CA LEU A 167 9.69 -24.09 -17.26
C LEU A 167 9.13 -25.32 -17.98
N LYS A 168 9.59 -25.61 -19.20
CA LYS A 168 9.20 -26.83 -19.94
C LYS A 168 9.56 -28.14 -19.24
N LYS A 169 10.48 -28.11 -18.25
CA LYS A 169 10.74 -29.28 -17.38
C LYS A 169 9.54 -29.66 -16.52
N ILE A 170 8.73 -28.68 -16.11
CA ILE A 170 7.56 -28.88 -15.25
C ILE A 170 6.24 -28.81 -16.03
N ASN A 171 6.20 -28.06 -17.14
CA ASN A 171 5.06 -28.02 -18.04
C ASN A 171 5.49 -27.79 -19.51
N PRO A 172 5.54 -28.84 -20.34
CA PRO A 172 5.92 -28.71 -21.76
C PRO A 172 5.02 -27.77 -22.58
N ASP A 173 3.74 -27.63 -22.19
CA ASP A 173 2.72 -26.87 -22.90
C ASP A 173 2.49 -25.47 -22.28
N ILE A 174 3.51 -24.90 -21.65
CA ILE A 174 3.40 -23.58 -21.02
C ILE A 174 3.07 -22.50 -22.05
N LYS A 175 2.00 -21.76 -21.78
CA LYS A 175 1.45 -20.76 -22.72
C LYS A 175 0.85 -19.53 -22.05
N SER A 176 0.74 -19.55 -20.73
CA SER A 176 0.13 -18.52 -19.92
C SER A 176 1.10 -18.06 -18.82
N GLY A 177 0.90 -16.85 -18.30
CA GLY A 177 1.70 -16.36 -17.18
C GLY A 177 1.48 -14.91 -16.81
N CYS A 178 2.39 -14.44 -15.97
CA CYS A 178 2.65 -13.03 -15.68
C CYS A 178 4.12 -12.79 -16.01
N VAL A 179 4.40 -12.07 -17.11
CA VAL A 179 5.79 -11.88 -17.59
C VAL A 179 6.35 -10.47 -17.48
N ASN A 180 5.74 -9.65 -16.63
CA ASN A 180 6.15 -8.27 -16.32
C ASN A 180 6.54 -7.43 -17.55
N ASP A 181 5.72 -7.51 -18.59
CA ASP A 181 5.92 -6.88 -19.89
C ASP A 181 5.34 -5.47 -19.96
N GLU A 182 4.82 -4.93 -18.86
CA GLU A 182 4.29 -3.57 -18.79
C GLU A 182 5.32 -2.53 -19.26
N HIS A 183 6.57 -2.66 -18.81
CA HIS A 183 7.65 -1.72 -19.13
C HIS A 183 8.19 -1.86 -20.54
N ASP A 184 8.37 -3.09 -21.00
CA ASP A 184 8.93 -3.39 -22.32
C ASP A 184 8.45 -4.76 -22.80
N LYS A 185 7.66 -4.80 -23.89
CA LYS A 185 7.19 -6.05 -24.49
C LYS A 185 8.31 -6.98 -24.96
N LYS A 186 9.55 -6.48 -25.10
CA LYS A 186 10.71 -7.32 -25.41
C LYS A 186 10.99 -8.38 -24.36
N VAL A 187 10.51 -8.20 -23.14
CA VAL A 187 10.68 -9.16 -22.04
C VAL A 187 9.64 -10.28 -22.08
N MET A 188 8.75 -10.31 -23.08
CA MET A 188 7.81 -11.40 -23.30
C MET A 188 8.46 -12.57 -24.06
N PRO A 189 8.49 -13.78 -23.49
CA PRO A 189 8.83 -14.99 -24.23
C PRO A 189 7.80 -15.28 -25.34
N ASP A 190 8.23 -15.91 -26.42
CA ASP A 190 7.36 -16.18 -27.58
C ASP A 190 6.27 -17.21 -27.27
N GLU A 191 6.52 -18.16 -26.37
CA GLU A 191 5.56 -19.18 -25.96
C GLU A 191 4.39 -18.63 -25.12
N ILE A 192 4.54 -17.49 -24.46
CA ILE A 192 3.50 -16.94 -23.56
C ILE A 192 2.47 -16.14 -24.36
N VAL A 193 1.43 -16.81 -24.82
CA VAL A 193 0.35 -16.19 -25.59
C VAL A 193 -0.76 -15.60 -24.73
N TYR A 194 -0.88 -16.03 -23.46
CA TYR A 194 -1.81 -15.49 -22.47
C TYR A 194 -1.03 -14.82 -21.34
N ASP A 195 -1.27 -13.54 -21.07
CA ASP A 195 -0.56 -12.83 -20.02
C ASP A 195 -1.50 -12.04 -19.11
N THR A 196 -1.11 -11.86 -17.85
CA THR A 196 -1.85 -11.03 -16.88
C THR A 196 -1.13 -9.77 -16.40
N CYS A 197 0.10 -9.54 -16.83
CA CYS A 197 0.98 -8.50 -16.30
C CYS A 197 1.30 -7.35 -17.26
N SER A 198 0.64 -7.31 -18.42
CA SER A 198 0.78 -6.21 -19.40
C SER A 198 0.53 -4.79 -18.92
N GLY A 199 -0.07 -4.61 -17.74
CA GLY A 199 -0.47 -3.32 -17.19
C GLY A 199 -1.86 -2.85 -17.66
N PHE A 200 -2.46 -3.51 -18.66
CA PHE A 200 -3.78 -3.12 -19.17
C PHE A 200 -4.88 -3.30 -18.12
N ALA A 201 -5.82 -2.36 -18.09
CA ALA A 201 -7.15 -2.61 -17.54
C ALA A 201 -8.05 -3.17 -18.63
N ASN A 202 -8.91 -4.09 -18.21
CA ASN A 202 -9.82 -4.83 -19.07
C ASN A 202 -11.30 -4.50 -18.80
N PHE A 203 -11.53 -3.30 -18.27
CA PHE A 203 -12.85 -2.68 -18.13
C PHE A 203 -12.81 -1.31 -18.81
N GLY A 204 -13.97 -0.75 -19.12
CA GLY A 204 -14.04 0.60 -19.70
C GLY A 204 -13.35 0.75 -21.06
N GLU A 205 -12.53 1.79 -21.21
CA GLU A 205 -11.84 2.12 -22.47
C GLU A 205 -10.60 1.25 -22.71
N LEU A 206 -10.40 0.86 -23.97
CA LEU A 206 -9.33 -0.05 -24.36
C LEU A 206 -7.95 0.59 -24.25
N GLY A 207 -7.00 -0.12 -23.65
CA GLY A 207 -5.60 0.31 -23.54
C GLY A 207 -5.31 1.27 -22.39
N GLN A 208 -6.26 1.43 -21.47
CA GLN A 208 -6.00 2.07 -20.18
C GLN A 208 -5.00 1.22 -19.37
N LEU A 209 -4.16 1.88 -18.58
CA LEU A 209 -3.13 1.26 -17.77
C LEU A 209 -3.42 1.53 -16.30
N PHE A 210 -3.35 0.49 -15.47
CA PHE A 210 -3.58 0.59 -14.03
C PHE A 210 -2.51 -0.17 -13.26
N GLY A 211 -2.21 0.25 -12.03
CA GLY A 211 -1.30 -0.46 -11.13
C GLY A 211 -1.99 -1.63 -10.43
N ASP A 212 -1.26 -2.73 -10.20
CA ASP A 212 -1.81 -3.95 -9.56
C ASP A 212 -2.13 -3.78 -8.07
N SER A 213 -1.58 -2.75 -7.43
CA SER A 213 -1.66 -2.52 -5.98
C SER A 213 -2.71 -1.50 -5.56
N ASN A 214 -3.01 -0.52 -6.40
CA ASN A 214 -3.68 0.73 -5.99
C ASN A 214 -5.07 0.91 -6.60
N SER A 215 -5.52 -0.03 -7.44
CA SER A 215 -6.80 0.08 -8.16
C SER A 215 -7.51 -1.26 -8.15
N PRO A 216 -8.37 -1.53 -7.16
CA PRO A 216 -9.06 -2.83 -7.03
C PRO A 216 -9.95 -3.16 -8.25
N GLU A 217 -10.36 -2.15 -9.01
CA GLU A 217 -11.07 -2.26 -10.28
C GLU A 217 -10.24 -2.91 -11.37
N LYS A 218 -8.90 -2.90 -11.29
CA LYS A 218 -8.02 -3.57 -12.27
C LYS A 218 -8.33 -5.06 -12.38
N GLY A 219 -8.78 -5.69 -11.29
CA GLY A 219 -9.23 -7.08 -11.31
C GLY A 219 -10.51 -7.31 -12.12
N ASN A 220 -11.32 -6.28 -12.38
CA ASN A 220 -12.56 -6.40 -13.14
C ASN A 220 -12.27 -6.53 -14.66
N ASN A 221 -12.47 -7.71 -15.21
CA ASN A 221 -12.35 -7.99 -16.63
C ASN A 221 -13.75 -8.09 -17.28
N GLU A 222 -14.10 -7.07 -18.06
CA GLU A 222 -15.29 -7.03 -18.90
C GLU A 222 -15.02 -7.61 -20.30
N TYR A 223 -13.75 -7.64 -20.72
CA TYR A 223 -13.28 -8.15 -22.00
C TYR A 223 -11.86 -8.74 -21.88
N ILE A 224 -11.43 -9.47 -22.90
CA ILE A 224 -10.02 -9.87 -23.10
C ILE A 224 -9.40 -8.90 -24.09
N THR A 225 -8.28 -8.28 -23.72
CA THR A 225 -7.50 -7.45 -24.65
C THR A 225 -6.72 -8.37 -25.59
N VAL A 226 -6.79 -8.14 -26.90
CA VAL A 226 -6.14 -8.98 -27.93
C VAL A 226 -5.29 -8.12 -28.83
N GLY A 227 -4.08 -8.57 -29.17
CA GLY A 227 -3.16 -7.79 -29.98
C GLY A 227 -2.04 -8.64 -30.56
N GLU A 228 -1.29 -8.07 -31.50
CA GLU A 228 -0.18 -8.76 -32.15
C GLU A 228 1.16 -8.15 -31.73
N TYR A 229 2.09 -9.00 -31.28
CA TYR A 229 3.47 -8.62 -30.97
C TYR A 229 4.42 -9.69 -31.48
N LYS A 230 5.46 -9.30 -32.24
CA LYS A 230 6.37 -10.22 -32.95
C LYS A 230 5.64 -11.22 -33.89
N ASN A 231 4.57 -10.80 -34.54
CA ASN A 231 3.67 -11.66 -35.35
C ASN A 231 2.99 -12.78 -34.55
N ILE A 232 2.94 -12.67 -33.22
CA ILE A 232 2.25 -13.60 -32.33
C ILE A 232 1.01 -12.89 -31.80
N GLN A 233 -0.16 -13.48 -32.01
CA GLN A 233 -1.39 -13.00 -31.38
C GLN A 233 -1.36 -13.35 -29.90
N ARG A 234 -1.49 -12.34 -29.06
CA ARG A 234 -1.47 -12.44 -27.60
C ARG A 234 -2.78 -11.94 -27.02
N LYS A 235 -3.12 -12.46 -25.85
CA LYS A 235 -4.33 -12.14 -25.12
C LYS A 235 -4.00 -11.79 -23.69
N TRP A 236 -4.58 -10.70 -23.20
CA TRP A 236 -4.29 -10.19 -21.88
C TRP A 236 -5.55 -10.18 -21.01
N LEU A 237 -5.41 -10.74 -19.82
CA LEU A 237 -6.32 -10.52 -18.68
C LEU A 237 -5.66 -9.54 -17.70
N ALA A 238 -6.43 -8.96 -16.80
CA ALA A 238 -5.95 -8.07 -15.76
C ALA A 238 -6.20 -8.69 -14.38
N HIS A 239 -5.38 -8.34 -13.40
CA HIS A 239 -5.56 -8.79 -12.02
C HIS A 239 -5.32 -7.66 -11.01
N TYR A 240 -5.74 -7.90 -9.77
CA TYR A 240 -5.46 -7.03 -8.63
C TYR A 240 -4.78 -7.81 -7.50
N GLN A 241 -3.82 -7.18 -6.82
CA GLN A 241 -3.08 -7.79 -5.72
C GLN A 241 -3.91 -7.84 -4.44
N ILE A 242 -4.12 -9.04 -3.89
CA ILE A 242 -4.82 -9.28 -2.61
C ILE A 242 -3.84 -9.54 -1.46
N THR A 243 -2.66 -8.90 -1.51
CA THR A 243 -1.49 -9.22 -0.68
C THR A 243 -1.54 -8.68 0.75
N THR A 244 -2.57 -7.92 1.11
CA THR A 244 -2.79 -7.38 2.46
C THR A 244 -4.27 -7.43 2.81
N ASP A 245 -4.58 -7.29 4.09
CA ASP A 245 -5.97 -7.27 4.59
C ASP A 245 -6.81 -6.16 3.97
N GLU A 246 -6.24 -4.97 3.81
CA GLU A 246 -6.87 -3.84 3.13
C GLU A 246 -7.19 -4.18 1.67
N ARG A 247 -6.19 -4.70 0.95
CA ARG A 247 -6.34 -4.99 -0.48
C ARG A 247 -7.32 -6.12 -0.74
N GLN A 248 -7.27 -7.20 0.04
CA GLN A 248 -8.24 -8.28 -0.11
C GLN A 248 -9.67 -7.77 0.20
N ASN A 249 -9.87 -6.89 1.20
CA ASN A 249 -11.19 -6.29 1.45
C ASN A 249 -11.66 -5.43 0.26
N SER A 250 -10.77 -4.61 -0.32
CA SER A 250 -11.08 -3.81 -1.51
C SER A 250 -11.47 -4.69 -2.70
N ALA A 251 -10.79 -5.83 -2.88
CA ALA A 251 -11.14 -6.81 -3.90
C ALA A 251 -12.54 -7.42 -3.67
N GLN A 252 -12.91 -7.72 -2.41
CA GLN A 252 -14.25 -8.22 -2.07
C GLN A 252 -15.35 -7.22 -2.42
N VAL A 253 -15.09 -5.93 -2.18
CA VAL A 253 -16.04 -4.84 -2.50
C VAL A 253 -16.30 -4.78 -4.00
N VAL A 254 -15.23 -4.75 -4.81
CA VAL A 254 -15.37 -4.73 -6.28
C VAL A 254 -16.06 -6.00 -6.78
N PHE A 255 -15.61 -7.19 -6.35
CA PHE A 255 -16.25 -8.45 -6.72
C PHE A 255 -17.75 -8.46 -6.40
N SER A 256 -18.14 -8.00 -5.22
CA SER A 256 -19.55 -7.97 -4.79
C SER A 256 -20.42 -7.01 -5.59
N SER A 257 -19.81 -6.00 -6.24
CA SER A 257 -20.51 -5.03 -7.08
C SER A 257 -20.68 -5.48 -8.54
N MET A 258 -19.95 -6.51 -8.97
CA MET A 258 -19.97 -6.99 -10.34
C MET A 258 -21.25 -7.80 -10.62
N ASN A 259 -21.89 -7.49 -11.76
CA ASN A 259 -23.07 -8.23 -12.23
C ASN A 259 -22.74 -9.31 -13.28
N SER A 260 -21.51 -9.29 -13.82
CA SER A 260 -21.01 -10.19 -14.86
C SER A 260 -19.49 -10.02 -14.99
N GLY A 261 -18.86 -10.78 -15.89
CA GLY A 261 -17.44 -10.66 -16.19
C GLY A 261 -16.59 -11.66 -15.41
N VAL A 262 -15.29 -11.36 -15.31
CA VAL A 262 -14.31 -12.16 -14.57
C VAL A 262 -13.54 -11.24 -13.60
N TYR A 263 -13.45 -11.62 -12.34
CA TYR A 263 -12.53 -10.96 -11.41
C TYR A 263 -11.18 -11.71 -11.34
N GLY A 264 -10.09 -11.01 -11.62
CA GLY A 264 -8.73 -11.53 -11.51
C GLY A 264 -8.06 -11.08 -10.22
N ALA A 265 -7.59 -12.03 -9.42
CA ALA A 265 -6.82 -11.75 -8.21
C ALA A 265 -5.44 -12.40 -8.28
N VAL A 266 -4.45 -11.78 -7.62
CA VAL A 266 -3.10 -12.31 -7.50
C VAL A 266 -2.57 -12.19 -6.07
N THR A 267 -1.82 -13.20 -5.64
CA THR A 267 -1.06 -13.22 -4.39
C THR A 267 0.25 -13.98 -4.57
N HIS A 268 1.09 -14.02 -3.55
CA HIS A 268 2.36 -14.75 -3.56
C HIS A 268 2.36 -15.85 -2.50
N SER A 269 3.12 -16.91 -2.76
CA SER A 269 3.32 -18.03 -1.82
C SER A 269 4.30 -17.66 -0.70
N ILE A 270 4.02 -16.59 0.04
CA ILE A 270 4.86 -16.10 1.15
C ILE A 270 4.03 -15.88 2.42
N GLN A 271 4.64 -16.10 3.59
CA GLN A 271 3.94 -16.23 4.87
C GLN A 271 3.08 -15.03 5.23
N ASN A 272 3.56 -13.80 4.99
CA ASN A 272 2.84 -12.57 5.34
C ASN A 272 1.68 -12.23 4.40
N GLN A 273 1.48 -12.98 3.31
CA GLN A 273 0.34 -12.81 2.39
C GLN A 273 -0.68 -13.95 2.48
N ALA A 274 -0.34 -15.04 3.17
CA ALA A 274 -1.19 -16.23 3.27
C ALA A 274 -2.53 -15.93 3.93
N GLU A 275 -2.55 -15.12 4.99
CA GLU A 275 -3.79 -14.77 5.70
C GLU A 275 -4.78 -14.02 4.79
N SER A 276 -4.30 -13.01 4.07
CA SER A 276 -5.15 -12.25 3.14
C SER A 276 -5.66 -13.12 1.98
N TYR A 277 -4.84 -14.06 1.51
CA TYR A 277 -5.28 -15.09 0.56
C TYR A 277 -6.41 -15.95 1.12
N TYR A 278 -6.26 -16.50 2.33
CA TYR A 278 -7.28 -17.36 2.93
C TYR A 278 -8.60 -16.61 3.15
N LYS A 279 -8.55 -15.37 3.62
CA LYS A 279 -9.75 -14.50 3.76
C LYS A 279 -10.46 -14.29 2.43
N PHE A 280 -9.71 -14.02 1.37
CA PHE A 280 -10.30 -13.84 0.04
C PHE A 280 -10.89 -15.14 -0.52
N LEU A 281 -10.23 -16.27 -0.29
CA LEU A 281 -10.68 -17.58 -0.71
C LEU A 281 -11.98 -17.99 0.01
N GLU A 282 -12.07 -17.76 1.32
CA GLU A 282 -13.29 -17.96 2.11
C GLU A 282 -14.44 -17.05 1.65
N PHE A 283 -14.14 -15.79 1.33
CA PHE A 283 -15.10 -14.89 0.73
C PHE A 283 -15.64 -15.45 -0.60
N LEU A 284 -14.76 -15.87 -1.52
CA LEU A 284 -15.19 -16.45 -2.79
C LEU A 284 -16.03 -17.70 -2.61
N HIS A 285 -15.64 -18.61 -1.72
CA HIS A 285 -16.42 -19.80 -1.39
C HIS A 285 -17.80 -19.44 -0.82
N SER A 286 -17.89 -18.39 0.00
CA SER A 286 -19.18 -17.90 0.53
C SER A 286 -20.13 -17.40 -0.57
N LYS A 287 -19.60 -16.99 -1.73
CA LYS A 287 -20.39 -16.59 -2.90
C LYS A 287 -20.65 -17.78 -3.83
N ASP A 288 -19.63 -18.57 -4.10
CA ASP A 288 -19.61 -19.70 -5.03
C ASP A 288 -19.28 -21.01 -4.29
N LEU A 289 -20.27 -21.54 -3.56
CA LEU A 289 -20.10 -22.70 -2.67
C LEU A 289 -19.56 -23.95 -3.36
N ALA A 290 -19.78 -24.09 -4.67
CA ALA A 290 -19.37 -25.25 -5.45
C ALA A 290 -18.10 -24.99 -6.29
N GLY A 291 -17.53 -23.78 -6.26
CA GLY A 291 -16.38 -23.41 -7.10
C GLY A 291 -16.71 -23.37 -8.60
N GLU A 292 -17.98 -23.34 -8.99
CA GLU A 292 -18.42 -23.46 -10.38
C GLU A 292 -18.03 -22.25 -11.24
N LYS A 293 -17.73 -21.11 -10.60
CA LYS A 293 -17.28 -19.87 -11.24
C LYS A 293 -15.76 -19.70 -11.23
N SER A 294 -15.05 -20.54 -10.50
CA SER A 294 -13.58 -20.58 -10.54
C SER A 294 -13.09 -21.13 -11.88
N ARG A 295 -12.18 -20.40 -12.52
CA ARG A 295 -11.52 -20.81 -13.76
C ARG A 295 -10.04 -20.48 -13.68
N THR A 296 -9.22 -21.21 -14.44
CA THR A 296 -7.84 -20.79 -14.70
C THR A 296 -7.79 -19.75 -15.82
N ILE A 297 -6.65 -19.09 -16.00
CA ILE A 297 -6.45 -18.08 -17.05
C ILE A 297 -6.72 -18.66 -18.44
N SER A 298 -6.15 -19.83 -18.74
CA SER A 298 -6.39 -20.51 -20.01
C SER A 298 -7.86 -20.87 -20.18
N GLU A 299 -8.54 -21.39 -19.13
CA GLU A 299 -9.95 -21.76 -19.23
C GLU A 299 -10.86 -20.55 -19.55
N ILE A 300 -10.59 -19.37 -18.99
CA ILE A 300 -11.34 -18.14 -19.27
C ILE A 300 -11.23 -17.77 -20.75
N ILE A 301 -9.99 -17.76 -21.26
CA ILE A 301 -9.68 -17.33 -22.61
C ILE A 301 -10.20 -18.34 -23.64
N GLU A 302 -9.95 -19.62 -23.43
CA GLU A 302 -10.28 -20.68 -24.39
C GLU A 302 -11.77 -20.99 -24.43
N SER A 303 -12.46 -20.88 -23.28
CA SER A 303 -13.92 -21.03 -23.21
C SER A 303 -14.66 -19.77 -23.68
N LYS A 304 -13.94 -18.70 -24.06
CA LYS A 304 -14.50 -17.43 -24.54
C LYS A 304 -15.54 -16.86 -23.57
N LEU A 305 -15.21 -16.86 -22.27
CA LEU A 305 -16.12 -16.35 -21.23
C LEU A 305 -16.31 -14.83 -21.29
N LEU A 306 -15.39 -14.13 -21.97
CA LEU A 306 -15.41 -12.69 -22.17
C LEU A 306 -15.34 -12.37 -23.67
N PRO A 307 -15.92 -11.24 -24.11
CA PRO A 307 -15.69 -10.71 -25.45
C PRO A 307 -14.22 -10.32 -25.62
N GLU A 308 -13.71 -10.44 -26.85
CA GLU A 308 -12.36 -10.01 -27.20
C GLU A 308 -12.38 -8.59 -27.81
N LYS A 309 -11.43 -7.73 -27.41
CA LYS A 309 -11.25 -6.38 -27.98
C LYS A 309 -9.83 -6.23 -28.54
N LEU A 310 -9.73 -5.88 -29.82
CA LEU A 310 -8.46 -5.72 -30.51
C LEU A 310 -7.80 -4.38 -30.16
N ILE A 311 -6.60 -4.42 -29.58
CA ILE A 311 -5.79 -3.25 -29.26
C ILE A 311 -4.81 -2.95 -30.41
N SER A 312 -4.59 -1.65 -30.68
CA SER A 312 -3.67 -1.25 -31.75
C SER A 312 -2.20 -1.50 -31.36
N GLU A 313 -1.34 -1.75 -32.35
CA GLU A 313 0.11 -1.90 -32.14
C GLU A 313 0.73 -0.68 -31.42
N LYS A 314 0.23 0.53 -31.70
CA LYS A 314 0.65 1.75 -31.01
C LYS A 314 0.40 1.68 -29.50
N LEU A 315 -0.71 1.07 -29.08
CA LEU A 315 -1.07 0.91 -27.67
C LEU A 315 -0.36 -0.28 -27.03
N ILE A 316 -0.10 -1.37 -27.78
CA ILE A 316 0.71 -2.51 -27.30
C ILE A 316 2.14 -2.06 -26.98
N ASN A 317 2.73 -1.27 -27.87
CA ASN A 317 4.09 -0.74 -27.72
C ASN A 317 4.13 0.58 -26.94
N LYS A 318 2.99 1.05 -26.42
CA LYS A 318 2.97 2.15 -25.46
C LYS A 318 3.64 1.59 -24.23
N LYS A 319 4.95 1.85 -24.08
CA LYS A 319 5.66 1.57 -22.84
C LYS A 319 4.77 2.08 -21.73
N THR A 320 4.48 1.25 -20.72
CA THR A 320 4.18 1.88 -19.45
C THR A 320 5.45 2.68 -19.17
N GLN A 321 5.38 4.01 -19.33
CA GLN A 321 6.04 4.84 -18.34
C GLN A 321 5.55 4.19 -17.06
N THR A 322 6.46 3.46 -16.40
CA THR A 322 6.25 2.84 -15.10
C THR A 322 5.13 3.59 -14.37
N PRO A 323 4.20 2.96 -13.65
CA PRO A 323 3.32 3.72 -12.75
C PRO A 323 4.09 4.63 -11.77
N TYR A 324 5.42 4.50 -11.67
CA TYR A 324 6.37 5.54 -11.19
C TYR A 324 6.29 6.92 -11.88
N SER A 325 5.52 7.09 -12.94
CA SER A 325 5.31 8.32 -13.69
C SER A 325 4.36 8.03 -14.86
N SER A 326 3.17 7.45 -14.64
CA SER A 326 2.07 7.97 -15.44
C SER A 326 1.87 9.39 -14.92
N LYS A 327 2.61 10.34 -15.48
CA LYS A 327 2.13 11.71 -15.63
C LYS A 327 0.68 11.56 -16.04
N LYS A 328 -0.22 11.76 -15.09
CA LYS A 328 -1.64 11.57 -15.34
C LYS A 328 -1.98 12.66 -16.34
N GLN A 329 -2.07 12.27 -17.60
CA GLN A 329 -2.64 13.13 -18.63
C GLN A 329 -4.01 13.56 -18.15
N GLY A 330 -4.22 14.88 -18.03
CA GLY A 330 -5.40 15.48 -17.43
C GLY A 330 -5.22 16.02 -16.00
N MET A 331 -3.99 16.19 -15.50
CA MET A 331 -3.71 16.84 -14.22
C MET A 331 -2.60 17.90 -14.34
N CYS A 332 -2.78 18.99 -13.60
CA CYS A 332 -1.75 19.97 -13.28
C CYS A 332 -0.42 19.29 -12.92
N GLY A 333 0.68 19.68 -13.56
CA GLY A 333 2.05 19.25 -13.24
C GLY A 333 2.62 18.20 -14.20
N ASP A 334 1.82 17.74 -15.16
CA ASP A 334 2.22 16.69 -16.10
C ASP A 334 2.95 17.25 -17.36
N PHE A 335 2.95 18.57 -17.54
CA PHE A 335 3.53 19.31 -18.66
C PHE A 335 2.92 19.01 -20.05
N ILE A 336 1.73 18.41 -20.11
CA ILE A 336 1.06 18.02 -21.35
C ILE A 336 -0.37 18.57 -21.38
N CYS A 337 -0.52 19.78 -21.91
CA CYS A 337 -1.81 20.41 -22.20
C CYS A 337 -2.65 19.59 -23.22
N ASP A 338 -3.46 18.64 -22.74
CA ASP A 338 -4.22 17.69 -23.55
C ASP A 338 -5.65 18.18 -23.89
N GLU A 339 -6.48 17.35 -24.54
CA GLU A 339 -7.84 17.77 -24.94
C GLU A 339 -8.83 17.83 -23.76
N ILE A 340 -8.60 17.09 -22.67
CA ILE A 340 -9.39 17.14 -21.43
C ILE A 340 -9.14 18.49 -20.75
N GLU A 341 -7.89 18.92 -20.75
CA GLU A 341 -7.45 20.19 -20.18
C GLU A 341 -7.78 21.38 -21.09
N LYS A 342 -7.73 21.23 -22.42
CA LYS A 342 -8.23 22.26 -23.34
C LYS A 342 -9.74 22.43 -23.29
N ALA A 343 -10.48 21.39 -22.93
CA ALA A 343 -11.94 21.46 -22.72
C ALA A 343 -12.31 22.20 -21.42
N ASN A 344 -11.35 22.39 -20.50
CA ASN A 344 -11.51 23.14 -19.27
C ASN A 344 -10.51 24.29 -19.26
N SER A 345 -10.95 25.51 -19.60
CA SER A 345 -10.12 26.71 -19.82
C SER A 345 -9.08 27.06 -18.74
N ASN A 346 -9.10 26.40 -17.59
CA ASN A 346 -8.24 26.63 -16.44
C ASN A 346 -7.03 25.68 -16.43
N LEU A 347 -6.98 24.67 -17.31
CA LEU A 347 -6.04 23.56 -17.22
C LEU A 347 -4.93 23.57 -18.28
N CYS A 348 -4.69 24.67 -19.01
CA CYS A 348 -3.72 24.63 -20.10
C CYS A 348 -2.91 25.91 -20.30
N ARG A 349 -1.59 25.76 -20.07
CA ARG A 349 -0.49 26.74 -20.08
C ARG A 349 -0.31 27.55 -18.79
N GLU A 350 -1.39 27.74 -18.04
CA GLU A 350 -1.42 28.32 -16.69
C GLU A 350 -1.50 27.23 -15.60
N ASP A 351 -1.48 25.96 -16.00
CA ASP A 351 -1.93 24.80 -15.21
C ASP A 351 -0.89 24.21 -14.24
N CYS A 352 0.31 24.78 -14.13
CA CYS A 352 1.30 24.32 -13.16
C CYS A 352 2.08 25.45 -12.51
N GLU A 353 2.13 26.63 -13.13
CA GLU A 353 3.00 27.71 -12.68
C GLU A 353 2.55 28.33 -11.34
N ASN A 354 1.41 27.90 -10.76
CA ASN A 354 0.96 28.40 -9.45
C ASN A 354 0.33 27.36 -8.52
N ASN A 355 0.32 26.06 -8.85
CA ASN A 355 -0.47 25.07 -8.09
C ASN A 355 0.30 24.23 -7.08
N ILE A 356 1.54 24.62 -6.74
CA ILE A 356 2.36 23.93 -5.74
C ILE A 356 1.73 24.16 -4.35
N PRO A 357 1.36 23.09 -3.61
CA PRO A 357 0.87 23.23 -2.24
C PRO A 357 1.95 23.85 -1.34
N TYR A 358 1.53 24.46 -0.24
CA TYR A 358 2.46 24.81 0.82
C TYR A 358 3.00 23.52 1.46
N TYR A 359 4.16 23.59 2.11
CA TYR A 359 4.71 22.43 2.80
C TYR A 359 5.52 22.80 4.02
N PHE A 360 5.61 21.87 4.96
CA PHE A 360 6.53 21.94 6.09
C PHE A 360 7.29 20.62 6.25
N ILE A 361 8.51 20.73 6.79
CA ILE A 361 9.37 19.59 7.12
C ILE A 361 9.72 19.68 8.60
N ALA A 362 9.29 18.69 9.37
CA ALA A 362 9.65 18.49 10.76
C ALA A 362 10.86 17.55 10.87
N ILE A 363 11.86 17.96 11.65
CA ILE A 363 13.00 17.10 11.98
C ILE A 363 12.92 16.71 13.45
N HIS A 364 12.63 15.44 13.71
CA HIS A 364 12.55 14.84 15.03
C HIS A 364 13.94 14.49 15.53
N ASN A 365 14.42 15.21 16.54
CA ASN A 365 15.74 15.01 17.13
C ASN A 365 15.63 14.11 18.37
N GLU A 366 15.84 12.81 18.13
CA GLU A 366 15.68 11.69 19.07
C GLU A 366 16.67 11.74 20.26
N PRO A 367 16.33 11.17 21.43
CA PRO A 367 17.09 11.32 22.68
C PRO A 367 18.28 10.33 22.80
N ARG A 368 18.86 9.89 21.67
CA ARG A 368 19.99 8.93 21.65
C ARG A 368 21.30 9.61 22.03
N VAL A 369 21.57 9.67 23.33
CA VAL A 369 22.72 10.37 23.92
C VAL A 369 24.07 9.90 23.34
N GLU A 370 24.25 8.60 23.08
CA GLU A 370 25.49 8.04 22.52
C GLU A 370 25.86 8.59 21.13
N ASP A 371 24.86 9.00 20.33
CA ASP A 371 25.05 9.35 18.92
C ASP A 371 24.80 10.86 18.67
N LEU A 372 24.66 11.68 19.71
CA LEU A 372 24.26 13.09 19.58
C LEU A 372 25.19 13.91 18.67
N GLU A 373 26.50 13.69 18.74
CA GLU A 373 27.45 14.41 17.87
C GLU A 373 27.28 14.02 16.40
N GLU A 374 27.10 12.74 16.10
CA GLU A 374 26.95 12.27 14.74
C GLU A 374 25.59 12.70 14.15
N ASN A 375 24.52 12.59 14.96
CA ASN A 375 23.19 13.10 14.62
C ASN A 375 23.21 14.62 14.43
N TYR A 376 24.01 15.35 15.20
CA TYR A 376 24.21 16.79 15.03
C TYR A 376 24.85 17.12 13.68
N GLN A 377 25.83 16.33 13.22
CA GLN A 377 26.41 16.51 11.88
C GLN A 377 25.39 16.21 10.78
N THR A 378 24.54 15.20 10.94
CA THR A 378 23.41 14.95 10.03
C THR A 378 22.43 16.11 10.01
N LEU A 379 22.03 16.61 11.18
CA LEU A 379 21.16 17.77 11.30
C LEU A 379 21.76 19.01 10.59
N LYS A 380 23.07 19.25 10.75
CA LYS A 380 23.78 20.31 10.02
C LYS A 380 23.67 20.15 8.51
N THR A 381 23.82 18.92 7.99
CA THR A 381 23.64 18.64 6.56
C THR A 381 22.23 18.96 6.10
N LEU A 382 21.20 18.54 6.85
CA LEU A 382 19.80 18.83 6.53
C LEU A 382 19.52 20.35 6.54
N VAL A 383 19.98 21.05 7.57
CA VAL A 383 19.82 22.50 7.68
C VAL A 383 20.58 23.23 6.57
N LEU A 384 21.80 22.81 6.24
CA LEU A 384 22.57 23.40 5.14
C LEU A 384 21.86 23.22 3.80
N LYS A 385 21.33 22.02 3.54
CA LYS A 385 20.54 21.72 2.34
C LYS A 385 19.29 22.60 2.26
N ALA A 386 18.53 22.71 3.36
CA ALA A 386 17.35 23.56 3.43
C ALA A 386 17.69 25.03 3.14
N ASN A 387 18.77 25.54 3.75
CA ASN A 387 19.26 26.90 3.50
C ASN A 387 19.63 27.13 2.03
N ASN A 388 20.29 26.17 1.39
CA ASN A 388 20.64 26.26 -0.02
C ASN A 388 19.41 26.29 -0.94
N TYR A 389 18.29 25.70 -0.49
CA TYR A 389 17.03 25.64 -1.22
C TYR A 389 16.02 26.72 -0.81
N GLY A 390 16.39 27.63 0.08
CA GLY A 390 15.46 28.64 0.62
C GLY A 390 14.34 28.06 1.49
N MET A 391 14.46 26.79 1.91
CA MET A 391 13.47 26.09 2.72
C MET A 391 13.64 26.38 4.21
N LYS A 392 12.52 26.34 4.93
CA LYS A 392 12.47 26.39 6.39
C LYS A 392 12.19 25.00 6.94
N LEU A 393 12.68 24.76 8.16
CA LEU A 393 12.52 23.48 8.86
C LEU A 393 11.94 23.79 10.24
N THR A 394 11.12 22.87 10.76
CA THR A 394 10.72 22.85 12.17
C THR A 394 11.59 21.81 12.89
N LEU A 395 12.55 22.29 13.68
CA LEU A 395 13.53 21.47 14.38
C LEU A 395 12.98 21.13 15.76
N MET A 396 12.55 19.87 15.94
CA MET A 396 11.90 19.41 17.16
C MET A 396 12.91 18.71 18.06
N PHE A 397 13.13 19.21 19.27
CA PHE A 397 14.19 18.71 20.16
C PHE A 397 13.63 18.00 21.39
N THR A 398 14.23 16.85 21.71
CA THR A 398 14.12 16.22 23.02
C THR A 398 15.05 16.88 24.03
N SER A 399 14.84 16.63 25.32
CA SER A 399 15.64 17.26 26.38
C SER A 399 17.16 17.05 26.25
N PRO A 400 17.70 15.87 25.88
CA PRO A 400 19.15 15.70 25.79
C PRO A 400 19.82 16.63 24.77
N TRP A 401 19.10 17.01 23.72
CA TRP A 401 19.60 17.98 22.74
C TRP A 401 19.74 19.38 23.32
N VAL A 402 18.90 19.76 24.28
CA VAL A 402 19.00 21.08 24.93
C VAL A 402 20.35 21.24 25.62
N ASP A 403 20.73 20.25 26.43
CA ASP A 403 22.02 20.27 27.15
C ASP A 403 23.17 20.28 26.13
N PHE A 404 23.12 19.37 25.17
CA PHE A 404 24.14 19.22 24.14
C PHE A 404 24.38 20.50 23.31
N LEU A 405 23.32 21.24 22.97
CA LEU A 405 23.41 22.50 22.22
C LEU A 405 23.90 23.67 23.09
N LEU A 406 23.57 23.69 24.38
CA LEU A 406 23.92 24.78 25.29
C LEU A 406 25.30 24.64 25.93
N GLU A 407 25.82 23.42 26.06
CA GLU A 407 27.15 23.14 26.60
C GLU A 407 28.28 23.67 25.72
N ASP A 408 28.07 23.74 24.40
CA ASP A 408 29.04 24.24 23.44
C ASP A 408 28.62 25.61 22.86
N PRO A 409 29.38 26.69 23.13
CA PRO A 409 29.11 28.01 22.58
C PRO A 409 29.00 28.06 21.04
N ILE A 410 29.73 27.19 20.32
CA ILE A 410 29.68 27.12 18.86
C ILE A 410 28.33 26.59 18.41
N ARG A 411 27.84 25.50 19.01
CA ARG A 411 26.53 24.92 18.67
C ARG A 411 25.39 25.89 18.99
N LYS A 412 25.51 26.61 20.11
CA LYS A 412 24.57 27.68 20.46
C LYS A 412 24.56 28.80 19.42
N GLU A 413 25.74 29.24 18.95
CA GLU A 413 25.84 30.24 17.89
C GLU A 413 25.25 29.72 16.56
N GLU A 414 25.48 28.45 16.22
CA GLU A 414 24.90 27.80 15.03
C GLU A 414 23.37 27.74 15.11
N LEU A 415 22.79 27.38 16.27
CA LEU A 415 21.35 27.40 16.50
C LEU A 415 20.75 28.80 16.29
N GLU A 416 21.40 29.84 16.80
CA GLU A 416 20.96 31.23 16.57
C GLU A 416 21.03 31.63 15.09
N LYS A 417 22.04 31.15 14.35
CA LYS A 417 22.09 31.33 12.89
C LYS A 417 20.95 30.60 12.19
N TRP A 418 20.58 29.40 12.63
CA TRP A 418 19.45 28.67 12.07
C TRP A 418 18.13 29.41 12.29
N LYS A 419 17.92 29.97 13.49
CA LYS A 419 16.77 30.82 13.80
C LYS A 419 16.74 32.08 12.93
N GLN A 420 17.87 32.76 12.74
CA GLN A 420 17.97 33.94 11.86
C GLN A 420 17.67 33.62 10.39
N LYS A 421 17.86 32.36 9.96
CA LYS A 421 17.48 31.87 8.63
C LYS A 421 16.00 31.47 8.52
N GLY A 422 15.24 31.56 9.61
CA GLY A 422 13.80 31.29 9.64
C GLY A 422 13.44 29.85 9.98
N HIS A 423 14.38 29.02 10.43
CA HIS A 423 14.04 27.71 10.98
C HIS A 423 13.36 27.87 12.36
N GLU A 424 12.37 27.03 12.63
CA GLU A 424 11.63 27.00 13.90
C GLU A 424 12.28 26.02 14.87
N ILE A 425 12.27 26.37 16.16
CA ILE A 425 12.66 25.47 17.26
C ILE A 425 11.39 25.03 17.98
N ALA A 426 11.19 23.73 18.07
CA ALA A 426 9.96 23.09 18.54
C ALA A 426 10.24 21.95 19.53
N ALA A 427 9.19 21.43 20.17
CA ALA A 427 9.30 20.33 21.13
C ALA A 427 9.22 18.96 20.45
N HIS A 428 10.05 18.01 20.88
CA HIS A 428 9.92 16.58 20.56
C HIS A 428 9.96 15.76 21.84
N HIS A 429 8.96 14.91 22.09
CA HIS A 429 8.89 14.10 23.30
C HIS A 429 8.43 12.67 23.01
N HIS A 430 9.01 11.73 23.76
CA HIS A 430 8.67 10.31 23.72
C HIS A 430 8.04 9.92 25.04
N GLY A 431 6.86 9.31 25.04
CA GLY A 431 6.25 8.82 26.29
C GLY A 431 6.98 7.62 26.92
N TYR A 432 6.72 7.35 28.19
CA TYR A 432 7.38 6.25 28.93
C TYR A 432 7.16 4.86 28.30
N GLY A 433 6.09 4.69 27.52
CA GLY A 433 5.73 3.45 26.83
C GLY A 433 6.50 3.16 25.53
N VAL A 434 7.49 3.99 25.14
CA VAL A 434 8.33 3.73 23.97
C VAL A 434 9.79 3.39 24.35
N TYR A 435 10.53 2.81 23.39
CA TYR A 435 11.89 2.32 23.59
C TYR A 435 12.83 3.39 24.17
N VAL A 436 12.72 4.62 23.65
CA VAL A 436 13.57 5.78 23.95
C VAL A 436 12.79 6.89 24.67
N TRP A 437 12.33 6.63 25.90
CA TRP A 437 11.77 7.67 26.76
C TRP A 437 12.83 8.75 27.08
N ASP A 438 12.45 10.02 27.08
CA ASP A 438 13.36 11.14 27.38
C ASP A 438 13.34 11.55 28.87
N GLY A 439 12.57 10.85 29.70
CA GLY A 439 12.54 10.99 31.16
C GLY A 439 11.49 11.95 31.71
N TYR A 440 10.62 12.53 30.88
CA TYR A 440 9.57 13.44 31.35
C TYR A 440 8.18 12.80 31.27
N SER A 441 7.29 13.08 32.23
CA SER A 441 5.91 12.57 32.24
C SER A 441 5.00 13.46 33.09
N TYR A 442 3.70 13.48 32.83
CA TYR A 442 2.74 14.09 33.76
C TYR A 442 2.47 13.27 35.01
N GLU A 443 2.81 11.98 34.95
CA GLU A 443 2.67 11.07 36.08
C GLU A 443 3.74 11.37 37.15
N SER A 444 3.46 11.00 38.39
CA SER A 444 4.49 11.06 39.43
C SER A 444 5.68 10.18 39.06
N GLU A 445 6.88 10.46 39.59
CA GLU A 445 8.07 9.63 39.33
C GLU A 445 7.78 8.13 39.56
N ALA A 446 7.10 7.80 40.66
CA ALA A 446 6.75 6.42 40.98
C ALA A 446 5.81 5.79 39.95
N ASP A 447 4.80 6.54 39.51
CA ASP A 447 3.82 6.07 38.53
C ASP A 447 4.45 5.94 37.14
N ALA A 448 5.21 6.95 36.68
CA ALA A 448 5.88 6.92 35.38
C ALA A 448 6.87 5.75 35.26
N LEU A 449 7.63 5.48 36.33
CA LEU A 449 8.55 4.34 36.38
C LEU A 449 7.81 2.99 36.41
N ALA A 450 6.69 2.90 37.14
CA ALA A 450 5.86 1.69 37.15
C ALA A 450 5.20 1.43 35.79
N SER A 451 4.64 2.47 35.17
CA SER A 451 4.03 2.42 33.83
C SER A 451 5.07 2.05 32.77
N ARG A 452 6.31 2.56 32.90
CA ARG A 452 7.44 2.13 32.07
C ARG A 452 7.77 0.66 32.28
N GLU A 453 7.94 0.20 33.52
CA GLU A 453 8.26 -1.20 33.83
C GLU A 453 7.24 -2.16 33.18
N GLU A 454 5.95 -1.86 33.31
CA GLU A 454 4.89 -2.67 32.69
C GLU A 454 4.93 -2.57 31.16
N ALA A 455 5.08 -1.38 30.58
CA ALA A 455 5.18 -1.22 29.13
C ALA A 455 6.39 -1.96 28.53
N CYS A 456 7.47 -2.13 29.31
CA CYS A 456 8.72 -2.75 28.90
C CYS A 456 8.81 -4.24 29.24
N LYS A 457 7.75 -4.83 29.78
CA LYS A 457 7.72 -6.25 30.18
C LYS A 457 7.86 -7.21 29.01
N ASP A 458 7.21 -6.89 27.89
CA ASP A 458 7.14 -7.75 26.70
C ASP A 458 7.94 -7.23 25.50
N LYS A 459 8.65 -6.10 25.65
CA LYS A 459 9.46 -5.50 24.60
C LYS A 459 10.72 -4.87 25.19
N PRO A 460 11.84 -4.88 24.44
CA PRO A 460 13.04 -4.20 24.90
C PRO A 460 12.71 -2.73 25.14
N CYS A 461 13.16 -2.22 26.27
CA CYS A 461 13.27 -0.80 26.57
C CYS A 461 14.70 -0.53 26.97
N ARG A 462 15.17 0.68 26.71
CA ARG A 462 16.49 1.08 27.18
C ARG A 462 16.50 1.10 28.71
N GLU A 463 17.44 0.37 29.29
CA GLU A 463 17.65 0.29 30.74
C GLU A 463 18.20 1.63 31.27
N ASN A 464 17.92 1.93 32.54
CA ASN A 464 18.48 3.07 33.29
C ASN A 464 18.12 4.48 32.77
N ILE A 465 16.89 4.68 32.28
CA ILE A 465 16.39 6.04 32.01
C ILE A 465 15.89 6.67 33.32
N SER A 466 16.45 7.80 33.70
CA SER A 466 16.04 8.58 34.88
C SER A 466 14.77 9.37 34.61
N TYR A 467 13.91 9.48 35.63
CA TYR A 467 12.85 10.48 35.65
C TYR A 467 13.48 11.86 35.88
N ASN A 468 13.18 12.81 35.01
CA ASN A 468 13.80 14.14 34.95
C ASN A 468 12.86 15.27 35.36
N GLY A 469 11.57 14.98 35.59
CA GLY A 469 10.57 15.97 35.96
C GLY A 469 9.27 15.82 35.18
N ASP A 470 8.37 16.77 35.37
CA ASP A 470 7.12 16.80 34.63
C ASP A 470 7.24 17.47 33.25
N MET A 471 6.16 17.48 32.48
CA MET A 471 6.16 18.09 31.15
C MET A 471 6.30 19.63 31.17
N GLU A 472 6.05 20.30 32.29
CA GLU A 472 6.35 21.72 32.44
C GLU A 472 7.84 21.94 32.75
N ASP A 473 8.48 21.04 33.53
CA ASP A 473 9.94 21.02 33.69
C ASP A 473 10.66 20.83 32.35
N TYR A 474 10.14 19.94 31.50
CA TYR A 474 10.59 19.77 30.12
C TYR A 474 10.49 21.08 29.32
N MET A 475 9.35 21.77 29.40
CA MET A 475 9.17 23.05 28.71
C MET A 475 10.08 24.16 29.27
N ILE A 476 10.34 24.18 30.58
CA ILE A 476 11.31 25.12 31.18
C ILE A 476 12.70 24.90 30.58
N LYS A 477 13.10 23.63 30.42
CA LYS A 477 14.38 23.27 29.81
C LYS A 477 14.44 23.69 28.34
N LEU A 478 13.44 23.32 27.54
CA LEU A 478 13.37 23.72 26.14
C LEU A 478 13.38 25.24 25.93
N LYS A 479 12.74 26.01 26.82
CA LYS A 479 12.71 27.48 26.75
C LYS A 479 14.10 28.13 26.81
N GLN A 480 15.13 27.39 27.22
CA GLN A 480 16.52 27.85 27.17
C GLN A 480 17.07 27.96 25.74
N LEU A 481 16.50 27.22 24.77
CA LEU A 481 16.83 27.31 23.34
C LEU A 481 16.04 28.44 22.63
N ASN A 482 14.79 28.66 23.06
CA ASN A 482 13.91 29.68 22.50
C ASN A 482 12.83 30.09 23.51
N LEU A 483 12.57 31.40 23.69
CA LEU A 483 11.63 31.88 24.70
C LEU A 483 10.16 31.52 24.39
N GLU A 484 9.84 31.24 23.13
CA GLU A 484 8.48 30.98 22.67
C GLU A 484 8.45 29.68 21.84
N ILE A 485 8.07 28.58 22.49
CA ILE A 485 7.88 27.27 21.86
C ILE A 485 6.40 26.94 21.92
N LYS A 486 5.77 26.90 20.74
CA LYS A 486 4.32 26.67 20.57
C LYS A 486 3.99 25.34 19.90
N SER A 487 4.92 24.79 19.14
CA SER A 487 4.71 23.62 18.30
C SER A 487 5.55 22.43 18.76
N GLY A 488 5.12 21.22 18.38
CA GLY A 488 5.89 20.01 18.64
C GLY A 488 5.18 18.71 18.29
N CYS A 489 5.91 17.62 18.51
CA CYS A 489 5.44 16.24 18.44
C CYS A 489 5.75 15.57 19.78
N LEU A 490 4.75 15.18 20.55
CA LEU A 490 4.91 14.68 21.92
C LEU A 490 4.22 13.32 22.13
N ASN A 491 4.13 12.52 21.05
CA ASN A 491 3.52 11.18 21.04
C ASN A 491 2.05 11.16 21.54
N GLU A 492 1.35 12.27 21.33
CA GLU A 492 0.04 12.57 21.84
C GLU A 492 -1.09 11.76 21.15
N GLU A 493 -0.76 10.91 20.17
CA GLU A 493 -1.65 9.87 19.63
C GLU A 493 -2.19 8.94 20.72
N ARG A 494 -1.39 8.72 21.76
CA ARG A 494 -1.71 7.79 22.85
C ARG A 494 -2.28 8.51 24.06
N GLU A 495 -1.77 9.70 24.36
CA GLU A 495 -2.06 10.43 25.60
C GLU A 495 -2.23 11.93 25.33
N LYS A 496 -3.33 12.34 24.72
CA LYS A 496 -3.59 13.77 24.43
C LYS A 496 -3.58 14.68 25.66
N ASP A 497 -3.98 14.13 26.81
CA ASP A 497 -4.02 14.86 28.08
C ASP A 497 -2.60 15.19 28.61
N SER A 498 -1.55 14.56 28.04
CA SER A 498 -0.15 14.76 28.40
C SER A 498 0.55 15.84 27.56
N LEU A 499 -0.19 16.81 27.02
CA LEU A 499 0.40 17.94 26.28
C LEU A 499 0.70 19.15 27.20
N PRO A 500 1.94 19.68 27.22
CA PRO A 500 2.29 20.94 27.88
C PRO A 500 1.35 22.08 27.53
N ASN A 501 1.08 22.95 28.49
CA ASN A 501 0.21 24.10 28.25
C ASN A 501 0.76 25.04 27.16
N ALA A 502 2.09 25.07 27.01
CA ALA A 502 2.77 25.87 26.01
C ALA A 502 2.56 25.37 24.56
N ILE A 503 2.25 24.08 24.34
CA ILE A 503 2.22 23.47 22.99
C ILE A 503 0.85 23.61 22.33
N ILE A 504 0.51 24.79 21.85
CA ILE A 504 -0.79 25.03 21.19
C ILE A 504 -0.86 24.51 19.75
N TYR A 505 0.28 24.16 19.13
CA TYR A 505 0.42 23.70 17.73
C TYR A 505 1.02 22.29 17.58
N PRO A 506 0.35 21.25 18.10
CA PRO A 506 0.84 19.87 18.01
C PRO A 506 0.74 19.27 16.60
N THR A 507 1.57 18.25 16.31
CA THR A 507 1.73 17.65 14.97
C THR A 507 1.60 16.12 14.90
N CYS A 508 1.52 15.45 16.05
CA CYS A 508 1.53 14.00 16.20
C CYS A 508 0.27 13.50 16.93
N SER A 509 -0.93 14.00 16.58
CA SER A 509 -2.22 13.54 17.16
C SER A 509 -2.67 12.17 16.68
N GLY A 510 -2.18 11.74 15.53
CA GLY A 510 -2.79 10.67 14.77
C GLY A 510 -4.00 11.12 13.96
N PHE A 511 -4.41 12.39 14.01
CA PHE A 511 -5.49 12.87 13.16
C PHE A 511 -5.03 12.99 11.71
N ALA A 512 -5.89 12.54 10.80
CA ALA A 512 -5.84 12.89 9.39
C ALA A 512 -6.55 14.24 9.22
N ASN A 513 -5.85 15.19 8.61
CA ASN A 513 -6.38 16.52 8.31
C ASN A 513 -6.92 16.61 6.87
N PHE A 514 -7.35 15.48 6.32
CA PHE A 514 -8.02 15.36 5.04
C PHE A 514 -9.32 14.55 5.22
N GLY A 515 -10.30 14.79 4.35
CA GLY A 515 -11.61 14.15 4.48
C GLY A 515 -12.40 14.63 5.71
N THR A 516 -12.84 13.69 6.56
CA THR A 516 -13.68 13.98 7.74
C THR A 516 -12.80 14.31 8.96
N PRO A 517 -12.97 15.47 9.63
CA PRO A 517 -12.26 15.81 10.86
C PRO A 517 -12.32 14.72 11.91
N GLY A 518 -11.20 14.47 12.59
CA GLY A 518 -11.10 13.44 13.64
C GLY A 518 -10.83 12.01 13.14
N THR A 519 -10.73 11.79 11.82
CA THR A 519 -10.31 10.49 11.28
C THR A 519 -8.88 10.17 11.73
N TYR A 520 -8.61 8.95 12.20
CA TYR A 520 -7.27 8.55 12.61
C TYR A 520 -6.47 7.98 11.43
N SER A 521 -5.19 8.32 11.34
CA SER A 521 -4.25 7.75 10.38
C SER A 521 -2.88 7.55 11.02
N ILE A 522 -2.23 6.44 10.69
CA ILE A 522 -0.88 6.12 11.16
C ILE A 522 0.18 6.94 10.41
N ASP A 523 1.32 7.21 11.04
CA ASP A 523 2.42 8.02 10.49
C ASP A 523 3.03 7.51 9.19
N LEU A 524 2.91 6.21 8.91
CA LEU A 524 3.46 5.60 7.69
C LEU A 524 2.55 5.73 6.46
N ASN A 525 1.31 6.18 6.66
CA ASN A 525 0.39 6.48 5.57
C ASN A 525 0.73 7.84 4.98
N GLN A 526 1.15 7.86 3.70
CA GLN A 526 1.58 9.09 3.05
C GLN A 526 0.45 10.11 2.87
N GLU A 527 -0.81 9.65 2.79
CA GLU A 527 -1.97 10.55 2.77
C GLU A 527 -2.09 11.34 4.09
N LYS A 528 -1.55 10.87 5.22
CA LYS A 528 -1.55 11.62 6.49
C LYS A 528 -0.83 12.96 6.37
N GLY A 529 0.15 13.07 5.48
CA GLY A 529 0.84 14.34 5.22
C GLY A 529 -0.06 15.41 4.61
N ARG A 530 -1.20 15.03 4.00
CA ARG A 530 -2.14 15.96 3.38
C ARG A 530 -2.98 16.69 4.42
N ASN A 531 -2.92 18.01 4.39
CA ASN A 531 -3.74 18.88 5.23
C ASN A 531 -4.65 19.76 4.34
N ASP A 532 -5.95 19.48 4.41
CA ASP A 532 -7.03 20.26 3.79
C ASP A 532 -7.64 21.27 4.76
N PHE A 533 -7.37 21.10 6.06
CA PHE A 533 -7.83 21.95 7.16
C PHE A 533 -6.88 21.82 8.38
N ILE A 534 -7.03 22.72 9.34
CA ILE A 534 -6.45 22.62 10.69
C ILE A 534 -7.52 22.06 11.61
N THR A 535 -7.18 21.00 12.34
CA THR A 535 -8.10 20.41 13.32
C THR A 535 -8.04 21.22 14.63
N LEU A 536 -9.21 21.61 15.14
CA LEU A 536 -9.36 22.29 16.43
C LEU A 536 -9.88 21.33 17.50
N GLU A 537 -9.21 21.31 18.65
CA GLU A 537 -9.65 20.57 19.82
C GLU A 537 -9.27 21.32 21.10
N THR A 538 -10.19 21.39 22.08
CA THR A 538 -9.87 21.94 23.40
C THR A 538 -9.51 20.83 24.36
N ILE A 539 -8.24 20.78 24.77
CA ILE A 539 -7.72 19.81 25.75
C ILE A 539 -7.20 20.60 26.95
N ASN A 540 -7.58 20.18 28.17
CA ASN A 540 -7.19 20.86 29.41
C ASN A 540 -7.51 22.37 29.41
N LYS A 541 -8.65 22.76 28.80
CA LYS A 541 -9.10 24.16 28.65
C LYS A 541 -8.20 25.03 27.75
N ILE A 542 -7.35 24.39 26.95
CA ILE A 542 -6.49 25.05 25.97
C ILE A 542 -6.96 24.60 24.60
N GLU A 543 -7.35 25.55 23.76
CA GLU A 543 -7.62 25.30 22.35
C GLU A 543 -6.29 25.02 21.64
N ARG A 544 -6.23 23.88 20.93
CA ARG A 544 -5.07 23.46 20.17
C ARG A 544 -5.41 23.32 18.70
N LYS A 545 -4.44 23.66 17.86
CA LYS A 545 -4.53 23.64 16.40
C LYS A 545 -3.57 22.59 15.85
N TRP A 546 -4.12 21.56 15.25
CA TRP A 546 -3.37 20.38 14.84
C TRP A 546 -3.06 20.40 13.35
N LEU A 547 -1.79 20.15 13.03
CA LEU A 547 -1.35 19.75 11.69
C LEU A 547 -0.96 18.28 11.69
N ALA A 548 -1.05 17.64 10.53
CA ALA A 548 -0.65 16.24 10.35
C ALA A 548 0.61 16.18 9.48
N HIS A 549 1.45 15.19 9.73
CA HIS A 549 2.58 14.86 8.87
C HIS A 549 2.67 13.35 8.65
N THR A 550 3.31 12.94 7.55
CA THR A 550 3.75 11.55 7.33
C THR A 550 5.24 11.41 7.65
N ALA A 551 5.66 10.25 8.12
CA ALA A 551 7.05 9.97 8.46
C ALA A 551 7.79 9.27 7.30
N LEU A 552 8.95 9.81 6.91
CA LEU A 552 9.79 9.29 5.83
C LEU A 552 10.88 8.34 6.37
N LEU A 553 10.45 7.16 6.85
CA LEU A 553 11.31 6.27 7.64
C LEU A 553 11.87 5.06 6.89
N LYS A 554 11.35 4.71 5.71
CA LYS A 554 11.74 3.49 4.99
C LYS A 554 11.62 3.64 3.47
N GLU A 555 12.22 2.71 2.74
CA GLU A 555 12.12 2.65 1.29
C GLU A 555 10.64 2.63 0.84
N GLY A 556 10.33 3.42 -0.19
CA GLY A 556 8.98 3.59 -0.71
C GLY A 556 8.17 4.73 -0.06
N THR A 557 8.47 5.17 1.17
CA THR A 557 7.71 6.29 1.78
C THR A 557 7.93 7.59 1.04
N VAL A 558 9.13 7.82 0.52
CA VAL A 558 9.45 9.02 -0.30
C VAL A 558 8.61 9.04 -1.57
N GLN A 559 8.50 7.91 -2.27
CA GLN A 559 7.70 7.85 -3.50
C GLN A 559 6.21 8.07 -3.20
N GLY A 560 5.66 7.41 -2.18
CA GLY A 560 4.27 7.66 -1.80
C GLY A 560 4.04 9.12 -1.37
N ALA A 561 5.01 9.75 -0.72
CA ALA A 561 4.91 11.18 -0.38
C ALA A 561 4.92 12.09 -1.61
N LYS A 562 5.77 11.80 -2.60
CA LYS A 562 5.75 12.47 -3.92
C LYS A 562 4.40 12.30 -4.59
N ASP A 563 3.87 11.08 -4.59
CA ASP A 563 2.60 10.75 -5.24
C ASP A 563 1.44 11.55 -4.62
N VAL A 564 1.36 11.64 -3.29
CA VAL A 564 0.33 12.44 -2.59
C VAL A 564 0.51 13.92 -2.89
N PHE A 565 1.74 14.45 -2.80
CA PHE A 565 2.05 15.85 -3.09
C PHE A 565 1.55 16.27 -4.48
N TRP A 566 1.71 15.41 -5.49
CA TRP A 566 1.23 15.66 -6.85
C TRP A 566 -0.29 15.70 -7.02
N THR A 567 -1.05 15.16 -6.06
CA THR A 567 -2.52 15.24 -6.09
C THR A 567 -3.07 16.51 -5.45
N MET A 568 -2.21 17.32 -4.85
CA MET A 568 -2.60 18.49 -4.08
C MET A 568 -2.60 19.77 -4.92
N ASN A 569 -3.39 20.74 -4.50
CA ASN A 569 -3.47 22.07 -5.07
C ASN A 569 -2.82 23.11 -4.15
N SER A 570 -2.65 24.32 -4.66
CA SER A 570 -1.97 25.45 -3.98
C SER A 570 -2.59 25.93 -2.67
N GLN A 571 -3.83 25.54 -2.34
CA GLN A 571 -4.50 25.90 -1.09
C GLN A 571 -4.28 24.87 0.02
N GLN A 572 -3.63 23.74 -0.28
CA GLN A 572 -3.39 22.67 0.67
C GLN A 572 -1.96 22.75 1.23
N VAL A 573 -1.72 22.03 2.34
CA VAL A 573 -0.40 21.93 2.97
C VAL A 573 0.03 20.48 3.08
N TYR A 574 1.24 20.17 2.63
CA TYR A 574 1.84 18.86 2.81
C TYR A 574 2.87 18.85 3.94
N GLY A 575 2.64 18.00 4.95
CA GLY A 575 3.50 17.84 6.13
C GLY A 575 4.33 16.56 6.05
N THR A 576 5.64 16.67 6.28
CA THR A 576 6.53 15.50 6.41
C THR A 576 7.38 15.59 7.66
N ALA A 577 7.73 14.44 8.21
CA ALA A 577 8.66 14.29 9.32
C ALA A 577 9.75 13.27 8.99
N SER A 578 10.96 13.51 9.51
CA SER A 578 12.05 12.53 9.51
C SER A 578 12.93 12.72 10.75
N HIS A 579 13.86 11.82 10.98
CA HIS A 579 14.81 11.90 12.09
C HIS A 579 16.20 12.32 11.61
N SER A 580 16.95 13.02 12.47
CA SER A 580 18.35 13.42 12.23
C SER A 580 19.37 12.33 12.60
N VAL A 581 19.02 11.05 12.45
CA VAL A 581 19.92 9.95 12.80
C VAL A 581 20.98 9.69 11.74
N SER A 582 22.24 9.61 12.15
CA SER A 582 23.35 9.07 11.37
C SER A 582 23.59 7.61 11.77
N LEU A 583 23.90 6.73 10.80
CA LEU A 583 24.48 5.36 10.88
C LEU A 583 23.71 4.32 10.02
N PRO A 584 24.40 3.25 9.54
CA PRO A 584 24.11 2.61 8.24
C PRO A 584 22.86 1.72 8.19
N LEU A 585 22.06 1.66 9.25
CA LEU A 585 20.82 0.87 9.31
C LEU A 585 19.57 1.70 9.00
N ASP A 586 19.64 3.03 9.14
CA ASP A 586 18.48 3.91 9.03
C ASP A 586 18.76 5.00 7.99
N LYS A 587 18.47 4.71 6.71
CA LYS A 587 18.55 5.65 5.55
C LYS A 587 17.59 6.85 5.64
N GLN A 588 17.12 7.21 6.83
CA GLN A 588 16.07 8.19 7.07
C GLN A 588 16.50 9.61 6.67
N ALA A 589 17.76 9.96 6.92
CA ALA A 589 18.36 11.20 6.44
C ALA A 589 18.43 11.24 4.90
N GLU A 590 18.73 10.11 4.25
CA GLU A 590 18.75 10.01 2.79
C GLU A 590 17.35 10.20 2.20
N TYR A 591 16.32 9.62 2.82
CA TYR A 591 14.93 9.75 2.38
C TYR A 591 14.42 11.19 2.44
N ILE A 592 14.71 11.91 3.53
CA ILE A 592 14.31 13.32 3.62
C ILE A 592 15.13 14.20 2.68
N LEU A 593 16.43 13.92 2.48
CA LEU A 593 17.24 14.64 1.49
C LEU A 593 16.71 14.43 0.06
N GLU A 594 16.34 13.20 -0.30
CA GLU A 594 15.70 12.89 -1.58
C GLU A 594 14.37 13.63 -1.75
N PHE A 595 13.57 13.71 -0.68
CA PHE A 595 12.31 14.44 -0.72
C PHE A 595 12.52 15.96 -0.79
N MET A 596 13.54 16.51 -0.14
CA MET A 596 13.93 17.91 -0.26
C MET A 596 14.40 18.25 -1.68
N ASP A 597 15.14 17.36 -2.34
CA ASP A 597 15.53 17.53 -3.74
C ASP A 597 14.29 17.63 -4.63
N PHE A 598 13.32 16.72 -4.44
CA PHE A 598 12.04 16.78 -5.13
C PHE A 598 11.27 18.08 -4.88
N LEU A 599 11.14 18.51 -3.62
CA LEU A 599 10.45 19.75 -3.28
C LEU A 599 11.15 20.97 -3.89
N HIS A 600 12.47 20.99 -3.97
CA HIS A 600 13.21 22.08 -4.61
C HIS A 600 13.01 22.12 -6.13
N GLU A 601 12.88 20.96 -6.77
CA GLU A 601 12.49 20.91 -8.19
C GLU A 601 11.11 21.52 -8.42
N GLN A 602 10.18 21.38 -7.46
CA GLN A 602 8.83 21.95 -7.55
C GLN A 602 8.79 23.41 -7.12
N ASP A 603 9.48 23.78 -6.05
CA ASP A 603 9.58 25.12 -5.47
C ASP A 603 11.06 25.57 -5.38
N PRO A 604 11.65 26.04 -6.49
CA PRO A 604 13.08 26.36 -6.55
C PRO A 604 13.52 27.49 -5.61
N THR A 605 12.59 28.34 -5.18
CA THR A 605 12.87 29.47 -4.27
C THR A 605 12.59 29.14 -2.81
N GLY A 606 11.89 28.04 -2.52
CA GLY A 606 11.41 27.71 -1.18
C GLY A 606 10.27 28.61 -0.70
N GLU A 607 9.61 29.32 -1.60
CA GLU A 607 8.55 30.29 -1.27
C GLU A 607 7.28 29.65 -0.69
N LYS A 608 7.08 28.35 -0.89
CA LYS A 608 5.99 27.54 -0.33
C LYS A 608 6.39 26.81 0.95
N SER A 609 7.69 26.74 1.24
CA SER A 609 8.20 26.21 2.50
C SER A 609 7.83 27.10 3.69
N ARG A 610 7.19 26.52 4.71
CA ARG A 610 6.82 27.19 5.95
C ARG A 610 7.18 26.30 7.14
N THR A 611 7.32 26.91 8.30
CA THR A 611 7.36 26.18 9.57
C THR A 611 5.94 25.83 10.03
N VAL A 612 5.80 24.92 11.00
CA VAL A 612 4.50 24.52 11.56
C VAL A 612 3.74 25.75 12.09
N THR A 613 4.41 26.59 12.87
CA THR A 613 3.81 27.84 13.39
C THR A 613 3.38 28.77 12.27
N GLU A 614 4.21 28.95 11.23
CA GLU A 614 3.87 29.83 10.11
C GLU A 614 2.65 29.34 9.33
N ILE A 615 2.48 28.02 9.14
CA ILE A 615 1.27 27.47 8.49
C ILE A 615 0.03 27.78 9.32
N ILE A 616 0.06 27.52 10.62
CA ILE A 616 -1.12 27.69 11.47
C ILE A 616 -1.49 29.17 11.61
N GLU A 617 -0.51 30.06 11.80
CA GLU A 617 -0.77 31.48 12.02
C GLU A 617 -1.08 32.26 10.74
N SER A 618 -0.76 31.71 9.57
CA SER A 618 -1.03 32.37 8.28
C SER A 618 -2.47 32.22 7.79
N ASN A 619 -3.29 31.40 8.45
CA ASN A 619 -4.67 31.08 8.03
C ASN A 619 -4.73 30.53 6.60
N LEU A 620 -3.70 29.81 6.16
CA LEU A 620 -3.67 29.16 4.84
C LEU A 620 -4.73 28.06 4.71
N LEU A 621 -5.08 27.43 5.82
CA LEU A 621 -6.04 26.35 5.89
C LEU A 621 -7.27 26.78 6.69
N PRO A 622 -8.48 26.31 6.32
CA PRO A 622 -9.66 26.49 7.15
C PRO A 622 -9.52 25.69 8.45
N GLU A 623 -10.09 26.20 9.54
CA GLU A 623 -10.14 25.49 10.81
C GLU A 623 -11.43 24.66 10.91
N LYS A 624 -11.33 23.44 11.45
CA LYS A 624 -12.46 22.55 11.67
C LYS A 624 -12.41 21.93 13.05
N GLU A 625 -13.50 22.02 13.79
CA GLU A 625 -13.67 21.30 15.05
C GLU A 625 -13.89 19.80 14.80
N ILE A 626 -13.39 18.97 15.71
CA ILE A 626 -13.73 17.55 15.72
C ILE A 626 -15.15 17.41 16.24
N GLU A 627 -16.08 17.00 15.36
CA GLU A 627 -17.38 16.50 15.82
C GLU A 627 -17.14 15.16 16.52
N ILE A 628 -17.11 15.22 17.86
CA ILE A 628 -16.85 14.12 18.80
C ILE A 628 -17.39 12.78 18.29
N TYR A 629 -16.51 11.86 17.90
CA TYR A 629 -16.80 10.43 18.10
C TYR A 629 -16.58 10.15 19.58
N VAL A 630 -17.68 9.84 20.25
CA VAL A 630 -17.72 9.43 21.67
C VAL A 630 -16.65 8.35 21.89
N LYS A 631 -15.71 8.65 22.79
CA LYS A 631 -14.69 7.72 23.32
C LYS A 631 -15.27 6.36 23.68
#